data_AF-A0A920PZ12-F1
#
_entry.id   AF-A0A920PZ12-F1
#
_cell.length_a   1.000
_cell.length_b   1.000
_cell.length_c   1.000
_cell.angle_alpha   90.00
_cell.angle_beta   90.00
_cell.angle_gamma   90.00
#
_symmetry.space_group_name_H-M   'P 1'
#
loop_
_entity.id
_entity.type
_entity.pdbx_description
1 polymer ?
#
loop_
_entity_poly.entity_id
_entity_poly.type
_entity_poly.pdbx_seq_one_letter_code
_entity_poly.pdbx_strand_id
1 'polypeptide(L)'
;MAKDEYATFPSWALIPTFAAFTPFFAPMAFSFPEIPFLISGYTSITIALFLYEAIHVLHHQSYEAHWKERLKSRNFGAVWRTLYGFHQGHHANYRCNLNVAGFFGFPVADLVFNTYKQPHTLLVDGASATKETARNLTPQAGGLIVWLDRVSFKRRRWMSKAN
;
A
#
# COMPACT_ATOMS: atom_id res chain seq x y z
N MET A 1 -16.22 1.20 -16.09
CA MET A 1 -14.94 1.73 -15.55
C MET A 1 -14.85 1.30 -14.10
N ALA A 2 -13.83 0.53 -13.75
CA ALA A 2 -13.69 -0.03 -12.41
C ALA A 2 -13.45 1.12 -11.42
N LYS A 3 -14.25 1.16 -10.36
CA LYS A 3 -14.25 2.20 -9.32
C LYS A 3 -12.95 2.25 -8.50
N ASP A 4 -12.02 1.33 -8.75
CA ASP A 4 -10.83 1.04 -7.94
C ASP A 4 -9.52 1.60 -8.53
N GLU A 5 -9.54 2.22 -9.72
CA GLU A 5 -8.30 2.78 -10.33
C GLU A 5 -7.71 3.95 -9.53
N TYR A 6 -8.49 4.57 -8.65
CA TYR A 6 -8.07 5.69 -7.80
C TYR A 6 -8.65 5.53 -6.39
N ALA A 7 -8.31 4.46 -5.68
CA ALA A 7 -8.55 4.38 -4.24
C ALA A 7 -7.63 5.37 -3.49
N THR A 8 -7.83 6.67 -3.75
CA THR A 8 -7.18 7.79 -3.08
C THR A 8 -7.66 7.82 -1.64
N PHE A 9 -6.75 8.00 -0.69
CA PHE A 9 -7.15 8.21 0.70
C PHE A 9 -7.94 9.54 0.80
N PRO A 10 -9.26 9.50 1.03
CA PRO A 10 -10.04 10.73 0.96
C PRO A 10 -9.74 11.60 2.18
N SER A 11 -9.70 12.92 2.01
CA SER A 11 -9.34 13.85 3.09
C SER A 11 -10.23 13.72 4.33
N TRP A 12 -11.52 13.37 4.14
CA TRP A 12 -12.44 13.14 5.25
C TRP A 12 -12.04 11.95 6.14
N ALA A 13 -11.27 10.97 5.62
CA ALA A 13 -10.84 9.80 6.38
C ALA A 13 -9.82 10.14 7.48
N LEU A 14 -9.21 11.33 7.45
CA LEU A 14 -8.39 11.83 8.56
C LEU A 14 -9.17 11.86 9.88
N ILE A 15 -10.45 12.23 9.86
CA ILE A 15 -11.28 12.33 11.06
C ILE A 15 -11.42 10.98 11.77
N PRO A 16 -11.94 9.91 11.12
CA PRO A 16 -12.03 8.60 11.77
C PRO A 16 -10.65 8.02 12.08
N THR A 17 -9.60 8.30 11.30
CA THR A 17 -8.24 7.89 11.65
C THR A 17 -7.76 8.57 12.94
N PHE A 18 -7.92 9.88 13.08
CA PHE A 18 -7.58 10.58 14.33
C PHE A 18 -8.36 10.01 15.50
N ALA A 19 -9.68 9.86 15.36
CA ALA A 19 -10.53 9.29 16.40
C ALA A 19 -10.09 7.88 16.82
N ALA A 20 -9.64 7.04 15.87
CA ALA A 20 -9.13 5.71 16.16
C ALA A 20 -7.79 5.73 16.94
N PHE A 21 -6.96 6.75 16.75
CA PHE A 21 -5.66 6.89 17.42
C PHE A 21 -5.71 7.73 18.71
N THR A 22 -6.76 8.55 18.91
CA THR A 22 -6.95 9.35 20.12
C THR A 22 -6.87 8.52 21.42
N PRO A 23 -7.43 7.30 21.52
CA PRO A 23 -7.33 6.48 22.74
C PRO A 23 -5.88 6.12 23.14
N PHE A 24 -4.91 6.22 22.22
CA PHE A 24 -3.50 6.04 22.52
C PHE A 24 -2.83 7.38 22.89
N PHE A 25 -3.12 8.45 22.14
CA PHE A 25 -2.50 9.76 22.36
C PHE A 25 -2.99 10.45 23.64
N ALA A 26 -4.28 10.34 23.96
CA ALA A 26 -4.86 11.02 25.12
C ALA A 26 -4.25 10.54 26.45
N PRO A 27 -4.15 9.23 26.75
CA PRO A 27 -3.47 8.78 27.96
C PRO A 27 -2.01 9.23 28.06
N MET A 28 -1.28 9.22 26.93
CA MET A 28 0.11 9.71 26.90
C MET A 28 0.19 11.21 27.19
N ALA A 29 -0.70 12.01 26.60
CA ALA A 29 -0.78 13.45 26.86
C ALA A 29 -1.13 13.76 28.31
N PHE A 30 -2.04 12.99 28.93
CA PHE A 30 -2.37 13.15 30.36
C PHE A 30 -1.23 12.73 31.29
N SER A 31 -0.47 11.69 30.92
CA SER A 31 0.64 11.18 31.73
C SER A 31 1.89 12.07 31.64
N PHE A 32 2.06 12.78 30.52
CA PHE A 32 3.24 13.56 30.20
C PHE A 32 2.84 14.90 29.56
N PRO A 33 2.29 15.85 30.33
CA PRO A 33 1.68 17.08 29.80
C PRO A 33 2.67 18.03 29.14
N GLU A 34 3.98 17.91 29.43
CA GLU A 34 5.04 18.71 28.82
C GLU A 34 5.38 18.25 27.39
N ILE A 35 4.95 17.04 27.01
CA ILE A 35 5.22 16.46 25.69
C ILE A 35 3.97 16.64 24.81
N PRO A 36 4.09 17.20 23.59
CA PRO A 36 2.96 17.54 22.74
C PRO A 36 2.36 16.32 21.99
N PHE A 37 2.04 15.23 22.71
CA PHE A 37 1.61 13.94 22.14
C PHE A 37 0.44 14.05 21.14
N LEU A 38 -0.58 14.87 21.43
CA LEU A 38 -1.75 14.99 20.57
C LEU A 38 -1.39 15.63 19.22
N ILE A 39 -0.79 16.82 19.23
CA ILE A 39 -0.44 17.52 18.00
C ILE A 39 0.64 16.75 17.23
N SER A 40 1.68 16.25 17.89
CA SER A 40 2.72 15.44 17.25
C SER A 40 2.17 14.16 16.64
N GLY A 41 1.25 13.46 17.35
CA GLY A 41 0.61 12.25 16.86
C GLY A 41 -0.26 12.50 15.63
N TYR A 42 -1.16 13.49 15.68
CA TYR A 42 -2.02 13.81 14.54
C TYR A 42 -1.27 14.39 13.34
N THR A 43 -0.25 15.21 13.58
CA THR A 43 0.65 15.68 12.51
C THR A 43 1.39 14.52 11.87
N SER A 44 1.91 13.58 12.66
CA SER A 44 2.59 12.39 12.14
C SER A 44 1.66 11.51 11.28
N ILE A 45 0.41 11.29 11.71
CA ILE A 45 -0.60 10.58 10.93
C ILE A 45 -0.87 11.30 9.61
N THR A 46 -1.08 12.63 9.65
CA THR A 46 -1.32 13.44 8.45
C THR A 46 -0.17 13.33 7.46
N ILE A 47 1.08 13.49 7.94
CA ILE A 47 2.28 13.37 7.10
C ILE A 47 2.41 11.96 6.51
N ALA A 48 2.16 10.92 7.32
CA ALA A 48 2.23 9.55 6.85
C ALA A 48 1.20 9.26 5.74
N LEU A 49 -0.05 9.71 5.93
CA LEU A 49 -1.11 9.55 4.92
C LEU A 49 -0.85 10.38 3.66
N PHE A 50 -0.37 11.61 3.81
CA PHE A 50 0.04 12.44 2.68
C PHE A 50 1.16 11.77 1.87
N LEU A 51 2.19 11.27 2.54
CA LEU A 51 3.32 10.61 1.88
C LEU A 51 2.90 9.28 1.23
N TYR A 52 2.03 8.51 1.89
CA TYR A 52 1.39 7.33 1.30
C TYR A 52 0.72 7.69 -0.03
N GLU A 53 -0.13 8.74 -0.04
CA GLU A 53 -0.87 9.12 -1.24
C GLU A 53 0.05 9.71 -2.31
N ALA A 54 1.03 10.54 -1.93
CA ALA A 54 1.98 11.12 -2.87
C ALA A 54 2.80 10.04 -3.61
N ILE A 55 3.26 9.02 -2.87
CA ILE A 55 3.98 7.87 -3.45
C ILE A 55 3.02 7.02 -4.30
N HIS A 56 1.78 6.82 -3.83
CA HIS A 56 0.78 6.08 -4.58
C HIS A 56 0.47 6.75 -5.93
N VAL A 57 0.27 8.07 -5.95
CA VAL A 57 0.09 8.87 -7.17
C VAL A 57 1.33 8.80 -8.06
N LEU A 58 2.53 8.80 -7.48
CA LEU A 58 3.78 8.63 -8.22
C LEU A 58 3.80 7.27 -8.93
N HIS A 59 3.42 6.19 -8.24
CA HIS A 59 3.37 4.84 -8.82
C HIS A 59 2.40 4.73 -10.00
N HIS A 60 1.34 5.54 -10.01
CA HIS A 60 0.34 5.58 -11.09
C HIS A 60 0.69 6.53 -12.24
N GLN A 61 1.84 7.22 -12.20
CA GLN A 61 2.29 8.03 -13.34
C GLN A 61 2.49 7.16 -14.59
N SER A 62 2.26 7.74 -15.76
CA SER A 62 2.36 7.00 -17.03
C SER A 62 3.78 6.50 -17.28
N TYR A 63 3.88 5.33 -17.92
CA TYR A 63 5.17 4.75 -18.24
C TYR A 63 5.99 5.68 -19.13
N GLU A 64 5.39 6.12 -20.24
CA GLU A 64 6.06 6.94 -21.25
C GLU A 64 6.53 8.30 -20.71
N ALA A 65 5.70 9.02 -19.94
CA ALA A 65 6.07 10.35 -19.46
C ALA A 65 6.97 10.32 -18.22
N HIS A 66 6.84 9.31 -17.35
CA HIS A 66 7.51 9.31 -16.04
C HIS A 66 8.53 8.18 -15.87
N TRP A 67 8.18 6.94 -16.18
CA TRP A 67 8.99 5.78 -15.79
C TRP A 67 10.08 5.40 -16.80
N LYS A 68 9.83 5.58 -18.10
CA LYS A 68 10.70 5.12 -19.19
C LYS A 68 12.15 5.56 -19.04
N GLU A 69 12.39 6.85 -18.84
CA GLU A 69 13.76 7.38 -18.72
C GLU A 69 14.40 7.04 -17.38
N ARG A 70 13.60 6.96 -16.31
CA ARG A 70 14.08 6.54 -14.97
C ARG A 70 14.55 5.08 -14.98
N LEU A 71 13.79 4.20 -15.61
CA LEU A 71 14.12 2.77 -15.73
C LEU A 71 15.36 2.52 -16.58
N LYS A 72 15.64 3.39 -17.56
CA LYS A 72 16.87 3.34 -18.37
C LYS A 72 18.08 3.97 -17.69
N SER A 73 17.91 4.64 -16.55
CA SER A 73 19.01 5.31 -15.85
C SER A 73 20.11 4.31 -15.49
N ARG A 74 21.36 4.64 -15.86
CA ARG A 74 22.52 3.77 -15.60
C ARG A 74 22.74 3.48 -14.11
N ASN A 75 22.54 4.50 -13.27
CA ASN A 75 22.90 4.42 -11.86
C ASN A 75 21.72 4.01 -10.98
N PHE A 76 20.49 4.39 -11.37
CA PHE A 76 19.30 4.18 -10.54
C PHE A 76 18.23 3.30 -11.19
N GLY A 77 18.44 2.81 -12.41
CA GLY A 77 17.44 2.01 -13.15
C GLY A 77 16.97 0.79 -12.39
N ALA A 78 17.86 0.11 -11.65
CA ALA A 78 17.49 -1.03 -10.80
C ALA A 78 16.55 -0.63 -9.64
N VAL A 79 16.83 0.49 -8.97
CA VAL A 79 15.99 1.02 -7.89
C VAL A 79 14.62 1.41 -8.42
N TRP A 80 14.58 2.14 -9.54
CA TRP A 80 13.33 2.52 -10.20
C TRP A 80 12.54 1.30 -10.68
N ARG A 81 13.21 0.26 -11.18
CA ARG A 81 12.58 -1.00 -11.57
C ARG A 81 11.91 -1.68 -10.38
N THR A 82 12.58 -1.72 -9.23
CA THR A 82 12.02 -2.30 -8.02
C THR A 82 10.78 -1.52 -7.52
N LEU A 83 10.84 -0.20 -7.49
CA LEU A 83 9.72 0.66 -7.11
C LEU A 83 8.53 0.48 -8.06
N TYR A 84 8.77 0.60 -9.35
CA TYR A 84 7.74 0.47 -10.38
C TYR A 84 7.11 -0.94 -10.40
N GLY A 85 7.95 -1.98 -10.36
CA GLY A 85 7.51 -3.37 -10.34
C GLY A 85 6.74 -3.76 -9.07
N PHE A 86 7.04 -3.14 -7.93
CA PHE A 86 6.36 -3.40 -6.66
C PHE A 86 4.86 -3.08 -6.77
N HIS A 87 4.51 -1.86 -7.17
CA HIS A 87 3.11 -1.44 -7.29
C HIS A 87 2.38 -2.19 -8.42
N GLN A 88 3.05 -2.45 -9.54
CA GLN A 88 2.48 -3.27 -10.60
C GLN A 88 2.15 -4.70 -10.15
N GLY A 89 3.03 -5.29 -9.34
CA GLY A 89 2.80 -6.61 -8.76
C GLY A 89 1.53 -6.64 -7.91
N HIS A 90 1.28 -5.59 -7.13
CA HIS A 90 0.06 -5.43 -6.34
C HIS A 90 -1.20 -5.42 -7.22
N HIS A 91 -1.20 -4.65 -8.32
CA HIS A 91 -2.33 -4.62 -9.26
C HIS A 91 -2.55 -5.96 -9.98
N ALA A 92 -1.47 -6.67 -10.29
CA ALA A 92 -1.54 -7.99 -10.91
C ALA A 92 -2.04 -9.09 -9.96
N ASN A 93 -1.70 -8.99 -8.67
CA ASN A 93 -2.17 -9.87 -7.61
C ASN A 93 -2.26 -9.11 -6.29
N TYR A 94 -3.48 -8.73 -5.91
CA TYR A 94 -3.78 -7.95 -4.69
C TYR A 94 -3.37 -8.63 -3.38
N ARG A 95 -2.94 -9.91 -3.40
CA ARG A 95 -2.46 -10.63 -2.22
C ARG A 95 -0.99 -10.34 -1.91
N CYS A 96 -0.22 -9.80 -2.84
CA CYS A 96 1.18 -9.41 -2.64
C CYS A 96 1.33 -7.90 -2.57
N ASN A 97 2.49 -7.44 -2.06
CA ASN A 97 2.86 -6.03 -1.99
C ASN A 97 1.75 -5.17 -1.36
N LEU A 98 1.29 -5.60 -0.19
CA LEU A 98 0.13 -5.05 0.52
C LEU A 98 0.40 -3.64 1.05
N ASN A 99 1.67 -3.30 1.33
CA ASN A 99 2.06 -1.97 1.74
C ASN A 99 2.32 -1.10 0.49
N VAL A 100 1.26 -0.81 -0.26
CA VAL A 100 1.21 -0.14 -1.58
C VAL A 100 2.22 1.02 -1.76
N ALA A 101 2.42 1.84 -0.72
CA ALA A 101 3.38 2.96 -0.73
C ALA A 101 4.59 2.75 0.20
N GLY A 102 4.67 1.62 0.89
CA GLY A 102 5.71 1.31 1.86
C GLY A 102 5.70 2.20 3.10
N PHE A 103 6.68 2.00 3.97
CA PHE A 103 7.12 2.99 4.95
C PHE A 103 8.05 3.97 4.22
N PHE A 104 7.48 5.05 3.68
CA PHE A 104 8.20 6.01 2.84
C PHE A 104 8.87 5.38 1.61
N GLY A 105 8.15 4.49 0.92
CA GLY A 105 8.65 3.77 -0.27
C GLY A 105 9.37 2.46 0.04
N PHE A 106 9.66 2.16 1.31
CA PHE A 106 10.27 0.89 1.71
C PHE A 106 9.22 -0.17 2.07
N PRO A 107 9.25 -1.38 1.48
CA PRO A 107 8.22 -2.40 1.67
C PRO A 107 8.42 -3.20 2.97
N VAL A 108 8.66 -2.51 4.11
CA VAL A 108 9.06 -3.14 5.38
C VAL A 108 8.05 -4.18 5.85
N ALA A 109 6.76 -3.83 5.88
CA ALA A 109 5.71 -4.76 6.26
C ALA A 109 5.63 -5.99 5.33
N ASP A 110 5.83 -5.79 4.03
CA ASP A 110 5.80 -6.90 3.07
C ASP A 110 6.97 -7.87 3.22
N LEU A 111 8.13 -7.37 3.64
CA LEU A 111 9.27 -8.21 3.99
C LEU A 111 9.00 -9.00 5.28
N VAL A 112 8.47 -8.32 6.31
CA VAL A 112 8.15 -8.94 7.61
C VAL A 112 7.08 -10.02 7.48
N PHE A 113 6.05 -9.78 6.66
CA PHE A 113 4.93 -10.70 6.50
C PHE A 113 5.04 -11.62 5.27
N ASN A 114 6.20 -11.61 4.59
CA ASN A 114 6.49 -12.42 3.42
C ASN A 114 5.47 -12.27 2.27
N THR A 115 5.02 -11.04 2.05
CA THR A 115 4.11 -10.63 0.96
C THR A 115 4.82 -9.89 -0.16
N TYR A 116 6.12 -9.60 -0.01
CA TYR A 116 6.92 -8.91 -1.04
C TYR A 116 7.13 -9.79 -2.28
N LYS A 117 6.83 -9.24 -3.46
CA LYS A 117 7.06 -9.84 -4.77
C LYS A 117 7.48 -8.81 -5.80
N GLN A 118 8.29 -9.25 -6.76
CA GLN A 118 8.68 -8.45 -7.92
C GLN A 118 8.32 -9.20 -9.20
N PRO A 119 7.66 -8.56 -10.16
CA PRO A 119 7.37 -9.19 -11.43
C PRO A 119 8.67 -9.36 -12.25
N HIS A 120 8.83 -10.53 -12.87
CA HIS A 120 9.95 -10.78 -13.78
C HIS A 120 9.88 -9.89 -15.03
N THR A 121 8.66 -9.71 -15.56
CA THR A 121 8.38 -8.83 -16.69
C THR A 121 7.55 -7.65 -16.19
N LEU A 122 8.01 -6.42 -16.48
CA LEU A 122 7.24 -5.22 -16.13
C LEU A 122 5.96 -5.18 -16.97
N LEU A 123 4.85 -4.84 -16.32
CA LEU A 123 3.53 -4.72 -16.93
C LEU A 123 3.38 -3.31 -17.51
N VAL A 124 4.13 -3.05 -18.58
CA VAL A 124 4.15 -1.75 -19.27
C VAL A 124 2.85 -1.57 -20.09
N ASP A 125 2.29 -0.36 -20.08
CA ASP A 125 1.21 0.11 -20.97
C ASP A 125 -0.04 -0.79 -21.07
N GLY A 126 -0.74 -0.98 -19.96
CA GLY A 126 -2.07 -1.61 -19.97
C GLY A 126 -2.06 -3.10 -20.34
N ALA A 127 -0.88 -3.71 -20.46
CA ALA A 127 -0.75 -5.16 -20.58
C ALA A 127 -1.43 -5.82 -19.37
N SER A 128 -2.57 -6.46 -19.60
CA SER A 128 -3.32 -7.14 -18.54
C SER A 128 -2.47 -8.24 -17.94
N ALA A 129 -2.41 -8.28 -16.61
CA ALA A 129 -1.78 -9.39 -15.89
C ALA A 129 -2.44 -10.70 -16.34
N THR A 130 -1.65 -11.56 -16.99
CA THR A 130 -2.13 -12.91 -17.33
C THR A 130 -2.36 -13.70 -16.04
N LYS A 131 -3.20 -14.74 -16.11
CA LYS A 131 -3.42 -15.64 -14.96
C LYS A 131 -2.10 -16.26 -14.47
N GLU A 132 -1.16 -16.48 -15.38
CA GLU A 132 0.18 -16.98 -15.06
C GLU A 132 1.00 -15.97 -14.29
N THR A 133 1.05 -14.71 -14.73
CA THR A 133 1.73 -13.63 -13.99
C THR A 133 1.15 -13.48 -12.58
N ALA A 134 -0.17 -13.47 -12.44
CA ALA A 134 -0.83 -13.41 -11.13
C ALA A 134 -0.46 -14.61 -10.24
N ARG A 135 -0.40 -15.81 -10.80
CA ARG A 135 0.04 -17.03 -10.08
C ARG A 135 1.47 -16.91 -9.59
N ASN A 136 2.39 -16.48 -10.44
CA ASN A 136 3.81 -16.31 -10.09
C ASN A 136 4.03 -15.26 -8.99
N LEU A 137 3.14 -14.26 -8.94
CA LEU A 137 3.12 -13.23 -7.89
C LEU A 137 2.39 -13.66 -6.60
N THR A 138 1.95 -14.92 -6.48
CA THR A 138 1.31 -15.38 -5.24
C THR A 138 2.34 -15.44 -4.10
N PRO A 139 2.13 -14.72 -2.98
CA PRO A 139 3.06 -14.74 -1.87
C PRO A 139 2.86 -15.93 -0.95
N GLN A 140 3.91 -16.25 -0.18
CA GLN A 140 3.85 -17.21 0.92
C GLN A 140 3.61 -16.45 2.23
N ALA A 141 2.46 -15.76 2.28
CA ALA A 141 2.15 -14.83 3.36
C ALA A 141 2.17 -15.51 4.74
N GLY A 142 2.64 -14.77 5.75
CA GLY A 142 2.68 -15.24 7.13
C GLY A 142 1.30 -15.55 7.72
N GLY A 143 1.27 -16.31 8.82
CA GLY A 143 0.03 -16.81 9.43
C GLY A 143 -0.99 -15.74 9.79
N LEU A 144 -0.54 -14.55 10.23
CA LEU A 144 -1.42 -13.42 10.53
C LEU A 144 -2.17 -12.92 9.28
N ILE A 145 -1.46 -12.75 8.15
CA ILE A 145 -2.07 -12.29 6.90
C ILE A 145 -3.05 -13.33 6.38
N VAL A 146 -2.67 -14.62 6.40
CA VAL A 146 -3.57 -15.72 6.01
C VAL A 146 -4.83 -15.75 6.88
N TRP A 147 -4.70 -15.48 8.18
CA TRP A 147 -5.84 -15.40 9.08
C TRP A 147 -6.76 -14.21 8.74
N LEU A 148 -6.19 -13.02 8.54
CA LEU A 148 -6.95 -11.82 8.13
C LEU A 148 -7.68 -12.03 6.80
N ASP A 149 -7.04 -12.67 5.83
CA ASP A 149 -7.64 -13.04 4.55
C ASP A 149 -8.86 -13.94 4.76
N ARG A 150 -8.75 -14.97 5.60
CA ARG A 150 -9.88 -15.87 5.92
C ARG A 150 -11.05 -15.12 6.56
N VAL A 151 -10.76 -14.19 7.48
CA VAL A 151 -11.79 -13.35 8.11
C VAL A 151 -12.49 -12.47 7.07
N SER A 152 -11.72 -11.83 6.19
CA SER A 152 -12.23 -11.00 5.09
C SER A 152 -13.10 -11.81 4.12
N PHE A 153 -12.64 -12.99 3.71
CA PHE A 153 -13.42 -13.90 2.84
C PHE A 153 -14.72 -14.35 3.49
N LYS A 154 -14.67 -14.71 4.79
CA LYS A 154 -15.87 -15.06 5.54
C LYS A 154 -16.85 -13.89 5.50
N ARG A 155 -16.43 -12.68 5.88
CA ARG A 155 -17.29 -11.48 5.87
C ARG A 155 -17.92 -11.23 4.50
N ARG A 156 -17.14 -11.27 3.41
CA ARG A 156 -17.66 -11.07 2.04
C ARG A 156 -18.76 -12.09 1.70
N ARG A 157 -18.55 -13.36 2.04
CA ARG A 157 -19.53 -14.44 1.81
C ARG A 157 -20.81 -14.26 2.63
N TRP A 158 -20.71 -13.71 3.84
CA TRP A 158 -21.89 -13.37 4.65
C TRP A 158 -22.68 -12.22 4.03
N MET A 159 -22.00 -11.14 3.62
CA MET A 159 -22.67 -10.00 2.98
C MET A 159 -23.32 -10.38 1.64
N SER A 160 -22.70 -11.25 0.84
CA SER A 160 -23.29 -11.72 -0.42
C SER A 160 -24.48 -12.66 -0.26
N LYS A 161 -24.74 -13.17 0.94
CA LYS A 161 -25.92 -14.00 1.26
C LYS A 161 -27.05 -13.19 1.89
N ALA A 162 -26.75 -11.99 2.40
CA ALA A 162 -27.70 -11.10 3.04
C ALA A 162 -28.34 -10.10 2.05
N ASN A 163 -27.79 -10.00 0.84
CA ASN A 163 -28.38 -9.36 -0.33
C ASN A 163 -29.00 -10.41 -1.24
#